data_AF-A0A927AWM7-F1
#
_entry.id   AF-A0A927AWM7-F1
#
_cell.length_a   1.000
_cell.length_b   1.000
_cell.length_c   1.000
_cell.angle_alpha   90.00
_cell.angle_beta   90.00
_cell.angle_gamma   90.00
#
_symmetry.space_group_name_H-M   'P 1'
#
loop_
_entity.id
_entity.type
_entity.pdbx_description
1 polymer ?
#
loop_
_entity_poly.entity_id
_entity_poly.type
_entity_poly.pdbx_seq_one_letter_code
_entity_poly.pdbx_strand_id
1 'polypeptide(L)'
;MLTNHPNISIRRLEDVLGFTRQGYYQYWQRQNEQVHDDLNVLRLVRPIRRQHPRIGGRKLYYFLQHEFLERGIKLGRDAFFELLARNKMLIRRRRRKIKTTFSGHPFRKYPNLIKALVVERPNQLWVSDISAP
;
A
#
# COMPACT_ATOMS: atom_id res chain seq x y z
N MET A 1 -17.07 -1.78 -19.52
CA MET A 1 -16.76 -0.66 -20.41
C MET A 1 -16.39 -1.15 -21.83
N LEU A 2 -17.38 -1.72 -22.56
CA LEU A 2 -17.46 -1.70 -24.03
C LEU A 2 -18.93 -1.48 -24.45
N THR A 3 -19.65 -0.69 -23.64
CA THR A 3 -21.01 -0.21 -23.94
C THR A 3 -21.02 1.28 -24.27
N ASN A 4 -19.86 1.95 -24.35
CA ASN A 4 -19.78 3.36 -24.75
C ASN A 4 -19.79 3.58 -26.27
N HIS A 5 -19.92 2.53 -27.06
CA HIS A 5 -20.02 2.61 -28.52
C HIS A 5 -21.22 1.77 -29.00
N PRO A 6 -22.44 2.31 -28.95
CA PRO A 6 -23.66 1.60 -29.35
C PRO A 6 -23.66 1.16 -30.84
N ASN A 7 -22.76 1.72 -31.66
CA ASN A 7 -22.71 1.50 -33.10
C ASN A 7 -21.70 0.43 -33.57
N ILE A 8 -20.97 -0.23 -32.67
CA ILE A 8 -19.98 -1.26 -33.05
C ILE A 8 -20.47 -2.62 -32.60
N SER A 9 -20.79 -3.50 -33.56
CA SER A 9 -21.18 -4.88 -33.26
C SER A 9 -19.96 -5.70 -32.83
N ILE A 10 -20.15 -6.64 -31.88
CA ILE A 10 -19.08 -7.54 -31.44
C ILE A 10 -18.53 -8.36 -32.61
N ARG A 11 -19.37 -8.67 -33.61
CA ARG A 11 -18.97 -9.33 -34.84
C ARG A 11 -17.91 -8.55 -35.61
N ARG A 12 -18.07 -7.23 -35.72
CA ARG A 12 -17.08 -6.36 -36.36
C ARG A 12 -15.76 -6.30 -35.59
N LEU A 13 -15.82 -6.43 -34.26
CA LEU A 13 -14.61 -6.49 -33.43
C LEU A 13 -13.89 -7.84 -33.58
N GLU A 14 -14.64 -8.94 -33.70
CA GLU A 14 -14.10 -10.25 -34.02
C GLU A 14 -13.31 -10.24 -35.34
N ASP A 15 -13.87 -9.61 -36.39
CA ASP A 15 -13.22 -9.49 -37.70
C ASP A 15 -11.90 -8.68 -37.64
N VAL A 16 -11.84 -7.63 -36.82
CA VAL A 16 -10.69 -6.70 -36.76
C VAL A 16 -9.61 -7.16 -35.77
N LEU A 17 -10.02 -7.74 -34.64
CA LEU A 17 -9.13 -8.04 -33.50
C LEU A 17 -8.84 -9.53 -33.34
N GLY A 18 -9.51 -10.40 -34.11
CA GLY A 18 -9.22 -11.84 -34.15
C GLY A 18 -9.62 -12.63 -32.91
N PHE A 19 -10.51 -12.09 -32.06
CA PHE A 19 -11.11 -12.84 -30.95
C PHE A 19 -12.50 -13.35 -31.30
N THR A 20 -12.89 -14.51 -30.77
CA THR A 20 -14.24 -15.03 -31.02
C THR A 20 -15.30 -14.33 -30.17
N ARG A 21 -16.51 -14.14 -30.70
CA ARG A 21 -17.64 -13.59 -29.93
C ARG A 21 -17.92 -14.38 -28.65
N GLN A 22 -17.85 -15.71 -28.71
CA GLN A 22 -18.01 -16.57 -27.53
C GLN A 22 -16.91 -16.32 -26.49
N GLY A 23 -15.66 -16.20 -26.93
CA GLY A 23 -14.52 -15.88 -26.07
C GLY A 23 -14.69 -14.53 -25.39
N TYR A 24 -15.21 -13.53 -26.09
CA TYR A 24 -15.55 -12.22 -25.52
C TYR A 24 -16.57 -12.34 -24.39
N TYR A 25 -17.69 -13.02 -24.61
CA TYR A 25 -18.73 -13.16 -23.58
C TYR A 25 -18.26 -14.01 -22.39
N GLN A 26 -17.50 -15.08 -22.62
CA GLN A 26 -16.90 -15.87 -21.54
C GLN A 26 -15.89 -15.06 -20.73
N TYR A 27 -15.06 -14.25 -21.38
CA TYR A 27 -14.18 -13.30 -20.72
C TYR A 27 -14.99 -12.31 -19.87
N TRP A 28 -16.04 -11.73 -20.44
CA TRP A 28 -16.89 -10.76 -19.74
C TRP A 28 -17.57 -11.35 -18.51
N GLN A 29 -18.12 -12.56 -18.62
CA GLN A 29 -18.71 -13.27 -17.47
C GLN A 29 -17.68 -13.49 -16.36
N ARG A 30 -16.50 -14.02 -16.69
CA ARG A 30 -15.41 -14.23 -15.72
C ARG A 30 -14.97 -12.92 -15.04
N GLN A 31 -14.90 -11.81 -15.80
CA GLN A 31 -14.57 -10.51 -15.20
C GLN A 31 -15.63 -10.03 -14.22
N ASN A 32 -16.91 -10.21 -14.53
CA ASN A 32 -17.99 -9.85 -13.60
C ASN A 32 -18.00 -10.71 -12.34
N GLU A 33 -17.80 -12.01 -12.47
CA GLU A 33 -17.65 -12.94 -11.34
C GLU A 33 -16.48 -12.52 -10.45
N GLN A 34 -15.31 -12.23 -11.04
CA GLN A 34 -14.15 -11.75 -10.29
C GLN A 34 -14.43 -10.45 -9.54
N VAL A 35 -15.11 -9.49 -10.17
CA VAL A 35 -15.49 -8.22 -9.51
C VAL A 35 -16.44 -8.48 -8.35
N HIS A 36 -17.38 -9.40 -8.51
CA HIS A 36 -18.31 -9.78 -7.45
C HIS A 36 -17.58 -10.41 -6.25
N ASP A 37 -16.68 -11.34 -6.51
CA ASP A 37 -15.86 -11.99 -5.48
C ASP A 37 -14.93 -11.01 -4.77
N ASP A 38 -14.28 -10.14 -5.53
CA ASP A 38 -13.45 -9.06 -5.00
C ASP A 38 -14.28 -8.19 -4.03
N LEU A 39 -15.49 -7.76 -4.42
CA LEU A 39 -16.38 -6.98 -3.57
C LEU A 39 -16.77 -7.71 -2.28
N ASN A 40 -17.01 -9.02 -2.34
CA ASN A 40 -17.31 -9.84 -1.18
C ASN A 40 -16.14 -9.86 -0.18
N VAL A 41 -14.91 -10.03 -0.67
CA VAL A 41 -13.69 -9.99 0.15
C VAL A 41 -13.48 -8.59 0.76
N LEU A 42 -13.68 -7.54 -0.05
CA LEU A 42 -13.58 -6.15 0.41
C LEU A 42 -14.57 -5.84 1.53
N ARG A 43 -15.77 -6.42 1.47
CA ARG A 43 -16.79 -6.27 2.52
C ARG A 43 -16.34 -6.86 3.86
N LEU A 44 -15.57 -7.95 3.85
CA LEU A 44 -15.01 -8.57 5.06
C LEU A 44 -13.81 -7.78 5.61
N VAL A 45 -12.97 -7.24 4.72
CA VAL A 45 -11.77 -6.48 5.11
C VAL A 45 -12.12 -5.14 5.77
N ARG A 46 -13.12 -4.42 5.25
CA ARG A 46 -13.44 -3.04 5.67
C ARG A 46 -13.76 -2.90 7.17
N PRO A 47 -14.60 -3.75 7.80
CA PRO A 47 -14.87 -3.69 9.24
C PRO A 47 -13.61 -3.86 10.09
N ILE A 48 -12.78 -4.86 9.78
CA ILE A 48 -11.53 -5.12 10.50
C ILE A 48 -10.58 -3.93 10.39
N ARG A 49 -10.51 -3.30 9.21
CA ARG A 49 -9.72 -2.08 9.00
C ARG A 49 -10.26 -0.87 9.76
N ARG A 50 -11.57 -0.74 9.93
CA ARG A 50 -12.15 0.34 10.75
C ARG A 50 -11.77 0.18 12.22
N GLN A 51 -11.80 -1.04 12.75
CA GLN A 51 -11.41 -1.34 14.13
C GLN A 51 -9.88 -1.30 14.34
N HIS A 52 -9.11 -1.80 13.37
CA HIS A 52 -7.65 -1.85 13.41
C HIS A 52 -7.02 -1.23 12.14
N PRO A 53 -6.94 0.10 12.05
CA PRO A 53 -6.47 0.79 10.85
C PRO A 53 -5.07 0.38 10.39
N ARG A 54 -4.19 0.04 11.35
CA ARG A 54 -2.79 -0.30 11.13
C ARG A 54 -2.48 -1.79 11.19
N ILE A 55 -3.48 -2.67 11.07
CA ILE A 55 -3.22 -4.12 11.00
C ILE A 55 -2.43 -4.51 9.73
N GLY A 56 -1.35 -5.26 9.91
CA GLY A 56 -0.55 -5.77 8.79
C GLY A 56 -1.36 -6.70 7.87
N GLY A 57 -1.12 -6.62 6.56
CA GLY A 57 -1.87 -7.40 5.57
C GLY A 57 -1.79 -8.92 5.78
N ARG A 58 -0.63 -9.44 6.22
CA ARG A 58 -0.46 -10.86 6.55
C ARG A 58 -1.36 -11.30 7.72
N LYS A 59 -1.40 -10.50 8.79
CA LYS A 59 -2.25 -10.77 9.96
C LYS A 59 -3.73 -10.67 9.60
N LEU A 60 -4.08 -9.69 8.78
CA LEU A 60 -5.43 -9.54 8.25
C LEU A 60 -5.87 -10.76 7.41
N TYR A 61 -5.00 -11.27 6.53
CA TYR A 61 -5.28 -12.47 5.73
C TYR A 61 -5.52 -13.70 6.64
N TYR A 62 -4.68 -13.89 7.65
CA TYR A 62 -4.85 -14.97 8.62
C TYR A 62 -6.19 -14.90 9.37
N PHE A 63 -6.60 -13.71 9.81
CA PHE A 63 -7.89 -13.54 10.47
C PHE A 63 -9.10 -13.84 9.56
N LEU A 64 -8.95 -13.63 8.25
CA LEU A 64 -10.02 -13.87 7.29
C LEU A 64 -10.02 -15.30 6.74
N GLN A 65 -9.03 -16.13 7.07
CA GLN A 65 -8.88 -17.46 6.50
C GLN A 65 -10.07 -18.37 6.85
N HIS A 66 -10.62 -18.27 8.06
CA HIS A 66 -11.81 -19.00 8.47
C HIS A 66 -13.04 -18.58 7.64
N GLU A 67 -13.30 -17.28 7.56
CA GLU A 67 -14.40 -16.72 6.75
C GLU A 67 -14.27 -17.07 5.27
N PHE A 68 -13.04 -17.14 4.74
CA PHE A 68 -12.82 -17.57 3.36
C PHE A 68 -13.17 -19.04 3.17
N LEU A 69 -12.83 -19.90 4.13
CA LEU A 69 -13.18 -21.32 4.06
C LEU A 69 -14.69 -21.53 4.14
N GLU A 70 -15.36 -20.89 5.09
CA GLU A 70 -16.82 -20.99 5.28
C GLU A 70 -17.62 -20.49 4.08
N ARG A 71 -17.13 -19.44 3.43
CA ARG A 71 -17.77 -18.84 2.24
C ARG A 71 -17.30 -19.45 0.92
N GLY A 72 -16.41 -20.45 0.95
CA GLY A 72 -15.85 -21.09 -0.23
C GLY A 72 -14.97 -20.17 -1.10
N ILE A 73 -14.43 -19.08 -0.54
CA ILE A 73 -13.60 -18.11 -1.25
C ILE A 73 -12.20 -18.69 -1.43
N LYS A 74 -11.84 -19.02 -2.68
CA LYS A 74 -10.52 -19.55 -3.06
C LYS A 74 -9.54 -18.42 -3.39
N LEU A 75 -9.31 -17.50 -2.44
CA LEU A 75 -8.38 -16.39 -2.63
C LEU A 75 -7.04 -16.65 -1.95
N GLY A 76 -5.98 -16.79 -2.74
CA GLY A 76 -4.62 -16.96 -2.23
C GLY A 76 -4.04 -15.67 -1.63
N ARG A 77 -2.94 -15.82 -0.87
CA ARG A 77 -2.22 -14.71 -0.22
C ARG A 77 -1.85 -13.60 -1.21
N ASP A 78 -1.19 -13.93 -2.31
CA ASP A 78 -0.65 -12.92 -3.23
C ASP A 78 -1.78 -12.17 -3.96
N ALA A 79 -2.79 -12.89 -4.43
CA ALA A 79 -4.01 -12.29 -5.00
C ALA A 79 -4.73 -11.38 -3.99
N PHE A 80 -4.77 -11.76 -2.70
CA PHE A 80 -5.29 -10.89 -1.65
C PHE A 80 -4.48 -9.60 -1.49
N PHE A 81 -3.14 -9.67 -1.50
CA PHE A 81 -2.31 -8.46 -1.45
C PHE A 81 -2.49 -7.57 -2.67
N GLU A 82 -2.62 -8.17 -3.87
CA GLU A 82 -2.93 -7.42 -5.09
C GLU A 82 -4.29 -6.73 -5.01
N LEU A 83 -5.32 -7.44 -4.54
CA LEU A 83 -6.66 -6.88 -4.34
C LEU A 83 -6.62 -5.67 -3.40
N LEU A 84 -5.91 -5.80 -2.26
CA LEU A 84 -5.72 -4.69 -1.33
C LEU A 84 -4.93 -3.54 -1.95
N ALA A 85 -3.92 -3.82 -2.77
CA ALA A 85 -3.10 -2.82 -3.46
C ALA A 85 -3.93 -2.01 -4.46
N ARG A 86 -4.68 -2.70 -5.34
CA ARG A 86 -5.58 -2.09 -6.34
C ARG A 86 -6.62 -1.19 -5.68
N ASN A 87 -7.07 -1.55 -4.47
CA ASN A 87 -8.04 -0.78 -3.67
C ASN A 87 -7.41 0.20 -2.66
N LYS A 88 -6.09 0.46 -2.72
CA LYS A 88 -5.38 1.40 -1.83
C LYS A 88 -5.53 1.11 -0.33
N MET A 89 -5.67 -0.16 0.06
CA MET A 89 -5.83 -0.59 1.46
C MET A 89 -4.58 -1.22 2.08
N LEU A 90 -3.45 -1.19 1.36
CA LEU A 90 -2.17 -1.51 1.97
C LEU A 90 -1.71 -0.36 2.88
N ILE A 91 -1.09 -0.72 4.01
CA ILE A 91 -0.53 0.27 4.92
C ILE A 91 0.65 0.96 4.24
N ARG A 92 0.53 2.26 4.05
CA ARG A 92 1.66 3.07 3.58
C ARG A 92 2.72 3.15 4.66
N ARG A 93 3.92 2.62 4.36
CA ARG A 93 5.10 2.87 5.19
C ARG A 93 5.48 4.34 5.07
N ARG A 94 5.27 5.12 6.12
CA ARG A 94 5.81 6.48 6.20
C ARG A 94 7.31 6.39 6.43
N ARG A 95 8.11 6.95 5.52
CA ARG A 95 9.53 7.18 5.77
C ARG A 95 9.64 8.27 6.83
N ARG A 96 10.14 7.94 8.02
CA ARG A 96 10.50 8.92 9.05
C ARG A 96 11.99 9.15 8.95
N LYS A 97 12.43 10.41 8.82
CA LYS A 97 13.84 10.76 9.05
C LYS A 97 14.12 10.58 10.54
N ILE A 98 15.14 9.80 10.87
CA ILE A 98 15.62 9.69 12.25
C ILE A 98 16.09 11.09 12.66
N LYS A 99 15.50 11.62 13.74
CA LYS A 99 16.03 12.84 14.37
C LYS A 99 17.04 12.36 15.40
N THR A 100 18.32 12.46 15.06
CA THR A 100 19.43 12.10 15.95
C THR A 100 19.58 13.10 17.09
N THR A 101 19.22 14.37 16.86
CA THR A 101 19.29 15.43 17.87
C THR A 101 17.91 15.80 18.41
N PHE A 102 17.71 15.68 19.72
CA PHE A 102 16.51 16.17 20.41
C PHE A 102 16.80 17.47 21.17
N SER A 103 16.90 18.59 20.44
CA SER A 103 17.16 19.93 21.03
C SER A 103 16.01 20.51 21.86
N GLY A 104 14.85 19.85 21.87
CA GLY A 104 13.65 20.22 22.64
C GLY A 104 13.53 19.53 24.00
N HIS A 105 14.61 18.96 24.53
CA HIS A 105 14.60 18.28 25.82
C HIS A 105 14.53 19.25 27.02
N PRO A 106 14.04 18.79 28.18
CA PRO A 106 13.99 19.61 29.40
C PRO A 106 15.36 19.81 30.05
N PHE A 107 16.40 19.08 29.63
CA PHE A 107 17.74 19.20 30.22
C PHE A 107 18.38 20.57 29.94
N ARG A 108 19.29 20.97 30.84
CA ARG A 108 20.06 22.21 30.75
C ARG A 108 20.83 22.26 29.44
N LYS A 109 20.72 23.40 28.75
CA LYS A 109 21.50 23.72 27.55
C LYS A 109 22.69 24.58 27.97
N TYR A 110 23.88 24.16 27.60
CA TYR A 110 25.09 24.96 27.80
C TYR A 110 25.23 25.98 26.65
N PRO A 111 25.64 27.23 26.93
CA PRO A 111 25.86 28.22 25.90
C PRO A 111 26.99 27.77 24.96
N ASN A 112 26.84 28.05 23.66
CA ASN A 112 27.88 27.77 22.70
C ASN A 112 29.04 28.78 22.86
N LEU A 113 30.08 28.38 23.60
CA LEU A 113 31.23 29.21 23.93
C LEU A 113 32.08 29.59 22.71
N ILE A 114 32.01 28.81 21.63
CA ILE A 114 32.81 29.04 20.41
C ILE A 114 32.11 29.93 19.38
N LYS A 115 30.92 30.47 19.70
CA LYS A 115 30.10 31.23 18.74
C LYS A 115 30.77 32.50 18.20
N ALA A 116 31.63 33.14 18.99
CA ALA A 116 32.37 34.36 18.61
C ALA A 116 33.87 34.10 18.42
N LEU A 117 34.31 32.84 18.50
CA LEU A 117 35.72 32.49 18.36
C LEU A 117 36.11 32.47 16.87
N VAL A 118 37.14 33.24 16.51
CA VAL A 118 37.78 33.17 15.18
C VAL A 118 38.95 32.21 15.27
N VAL A 119 38.95 31.16 14.43
CA VAL A 119 40.02 30.15 14.37
C VAL A 119 40.99 30.55 13.25
N GLU A 120 42.20 30.93 13.62
CA GLU A 120 43.23 31.42 12.68
C GLU A 120 44.30 30.36 12.38
N ARG A 121 44.46 29.36 13.24
CA ARG A 121 45.50 28.33 13.13
C ARG A 121 44.98 26.94 13.53
N PRO A 122 45.58 25.85 13.02
CA PRO A 122 45.28 24.50 13.47
C PRO A 122 45.44 24.32 14.99
N ASN A 123 44.72 23.36 15.57
CA ASN A 123 44.73 23.01 17.01
C ASN A 123 44.11 24.05 17.98
N GLN A 124 43.44 25.09 17.50
CA GLN A 124 42.74 26.06 18.35
C GLN A 124 41.31 25.63 18.76
N LEU A 125 40.69 24.73 18.00
CA LEU A 125 39.36 24.18 18.29
C LEU A 125 39.32 22.71 17.86
N TRP A 126 38.84 21.86 18.75
CA TRP A 126 38.62 20.44 18.50
C TRP A 126 37.13 20.14 18.69
N VAL A 127 36.50 19.54 17.68
CA VAL A 127 35.09 19.15 17.72
C VAL A 127 35.01 17.64 17.51
N SER A 128 34.38 16.94 18.44
CA SER A 128 34.01 15.54 18.28
C SER A 128 32.49 15.45 18.09
N ASP A 129 32.07 14.74 17.04
CA ASP A 129 30.67 14.40 16.85
C ASP A 129 30.41 12.99 17.39
N ILE A 130 29.37 12.84 18.21
CA ILE A 130 28.95 11.54 18.73
C ILE A 130 27.63 11.19 18.05
N SER A 131 27.69 10.25 17.12
CA SER A 131 26.52 9.68 16.47
C SER A 131 26.13 8.38 17.18
N ALA A 132 24.97 8.36 17.84
CA ALA A 132 24.38 7.11 18.34
C ALA A 132 23.78 6.31 17.15
N PRO A 133 24.03 4.99 17.03
CA PRO A 133 23.51 4.15 15.94
C PRO A 133 21.98 3.98 15.97
#